data_AF-A0A7L2H339-F1
#
_entry.id   AF-A0A7L2H339-F1
#
_cell.length_a   1.000
_cell.length_b   1.000
_cell.length_c   1.000
_cell.angle_alpha   90.00
_cell.angle_beta   90.00
_cell.angle_gamma   90.00
#
_symmetry.space_group_name_H-M   'P 1'
#
loop_
_entity.id
_entity.type
_entity.pdbx_description
1 polymer ?
#
loop_
_entity_poly.entity_id
_entity_poly.type
_entity_poly.pdbx_seq_one_letter_code
_entity_poly.pdbx_strand_id
1 'polypeptide(L)' 'VTVAVPLNDFIKARETHSIFHQNAKGLHKQFDITMDEAKGIVRACPECSH' A
#
# COMPACT_ATOMS: atom_id res chain seq x y z
N VAL A 1 17.36 -4.76 -16.11
CA VAL A 1 16.33 -4.06 -15.30
C VAL A 1 15.98 -4.99 -14.16
N THR A 2 16.40 -4.66 -12.94
CA THR A 2 16.08 -5.47 -11.75
C THR A 2 14.62 -5.23 -11.40
N VAL A 3 13.75 -6.19 -11.70
CA VAL A 3 12.39 -6.22 -11.17
C VAL A 3 12.51 -6.61 -9.71
N ALA A 4 12.76 -5.63 -8.85
CA ALA A 4 12.55 -5.79 -7.42
C ALA A 4 11.03 -5.81 -7.22
N VAL A 5 10.43 -7.01 -7.20
CA VAL A 5 9.08 -7.15 -6.62
C VAL A 5 9.29 -6.96 -5.12
N PRO A 6 8.93 -5.80 -4.54
CA PRO A 6 9.33 -5.50 -3.19
C PRO A 6 8.22 -6.00 -2.29
N LEU A 7 8.24 -7.31 -2.00
CA LEU A 7 7.48 -7.85 -0.86
C LEU A 7 7.69 -6.95 0.38
N ASN A 8 8.89 -6.39 0.53
CA ASN A 8 9.26 -5.49 1.60
C ASN A 8 8.53 -4.14 1.57
N ASP A 9 8.29 -3.54 0.38
CA ASP A 9 7.63 -2.23 0.30
C ASP A 9 6.11 -2.36 0.33
N PHE A 10 5.55 -3.46 -0.19
CA PHE A 10 4.14 -3.79 0.01
C PHE A 10 3.81 -3.99 1.49
N ILE A 11 4.64 -4.75 2.22
CA ILE A 11 4.43 -4.97 3.66
C ILE A 11 4.60 -3.65 4.42
N LYS A 12 5.63 -2.84 4.14
CA LYS A 12 5.77 -1.50 4.74
C LYS A 12 4.58 -0.59 4.44
N ALA A 13 4.06 -0.61 3.22
CA ALA A 13 2.89 0.17 2.84
C ALA A 13 1.66 -0.25 3.66
N ARG A 14 1.46 -1.55 3.87
CA ARG A 14 0.38 -2.09 4.69
C ARG A 14 0.49 -1.68 6.16
N GLU A 15 1.66 -1.85 6.77
CA GLU A 15 1.90 -1.46 8.17
C GLU A 15 1.75 0.06 8.35
N THR A 16 2.30 0.86 7.42
CA THR A 16 2.15 2.32 7.44
C THR A 16 0.69 2.73 7.26
N HIS A 17 -0.05 2.09 6.36
CA HIS A 17 -1.48 2.34 6.20
C HIS A 17 -2.28 1.99 7.46
N SER A 18 -1.93 0.91 8.16
CA SER A 18 -2.59 0.54 9.42
C SER A 18 -2.41 1.55 10.54
N ILE A 19 -1.45 2.47 10.44
CA ILE A 19 -1.17 3.51 11.43
C ILE A 19 -1.75 4.86 10.99
N PHE A 20 -1.58 5.22 9.71
CA PHE A 20 -1.86 6.56 9.20
C PHE A 20 -3.06 6.64 8.24
N HIS A 21 -3.64 5.50 7.85
CA HIS A 21 -4.79 5.40 6.95
C HIS A 21 -4.65 6.20 5.63
N GLN A 22 -3.43 6.23 5.09
CA GLN A 22 -3.12 6.93 3.85
C GLN A 22 -3.88 6.32 2.67
N ASN A 23 -4.46 7.14 1.79
CA ASN A 23 -5.17 6.63 0.62
C ASN A 23 -4.24 5.89 -0.38
N ALA A 24 -4.84 5.14 -1.31
CA ALA A 24 -4.10 4.32 -2.26
C ALA A 24 -3.12 5.12 -3.13
N LYS A 25 -3.45 6.37 -3.48
CA LYS A 25 -2.55 7.24 -4.26
C LYS A 25 -1.31 7.63 -3.44
N GLY A 26 -1.48 7.87 -2.14
CA GLY A 26 -0.37 8.12 -1.20
C GLY A 26 0.55 6.91 -1.09
N LEU A 27 -0.01 5.72 -0.91
CA LEU A 27 0.76 4.48 -0.80
C LEU A 27 1.54 4.16 -2.09
N HIS A 28 0.92 4.28 -3.26
CA HIS A 28 1.59 4.10 -4.55
C HIS A 28 2.80 5.02 -4.70
N LYS A 29 2.63 6.31 -4.38
CA LYS A 29 3.71 7.30 -4.52
C LYS A 29 4.84 7.11 -3.50
N GLN A 30 4.52 6.67 -2.29
CA GLN A 30 5.48 6.59 -1.19
C GLN A 30 6.29 5.29 -1.17
N PHE A 31 5.69 4.18 -1.58
CA PHE A 31 6.30 2.85 -1.49
C PHE A 31 6.63 2.24 -2.86
N ASP A 32 6.38 2.98 -3.94
CA ASP A 32 6.60 2.53 -5.33
C ASP A 32 5.89 1.19 -5.65
N ILE A 33 4.82 0.87 -4.92
CA ILE A 33 3.95 -0.29 -5.16
C ILE A 33 2.96 0.00 -6.27
N THR A 34 2.39 -1.01 -6.91
CA THR A 34 1.37 -0.80 -7.94
C THR A 34 0.10 -0.17 -7.36
N MET A 35 -0.66 0.52 -8.22
CA MET A 35 -1.97 1.06 -7.82
C MET A 35 -2.96 -0.03 -7.41
N ASP A 36 -2.81 -1.25 -7.93
CA ASP A 36 -3.66 -2.39 -7.56
C ASP A 36 -3.34 -2.87 -6.14
N GLU A 37 -2.06 -3.05 -5.84
CA GLU A 37 -1.57 -3.35 -4.48
C GLU A 37 -2.01 -2.29 -3.48
N ALA A 38 -1.85 -1.01 -3.81
CA ALA A 38 -2.27 0.09 -2.96
C ALA A 38 -3.79 0.09 -2.69
N LYS A 39 -4.60 -0.21 -3.71
CA LYS A 39 -6.05 -0.38 -3.54
C LYS A 39 -6.37 -1.62 -2.70
N GLY A 40 -5.63 -2.71 -2.88
CA GLY A 40 -5.75 -3.93 -2.07
C GLY A 40 -5.56 -3.64 -0.59
N ILE A 41 -4.53 -2.86 -0.23
CA ILE A 41 -4.27 -2.44 1.15
C ILE A 41 -5.46 -1.65 1.72
N VAL A 42 -5.94 -0.61 1.00
CA VAL A 42 -7.06 0.22 1.48
C VAL A 42 -8.35 -0.58 1.61
N ARG A 43 -8.64 -1.48 0.64
CA ARG A 43 -9.84 -2.33 0.65
C ARG A 43 -9.81 -3.38 1.76
N ALA A 44 -8.63 -3.82 2.18
CA ALA A 44 -8.45 -4.76 3.28
C ALA A 44 -8.52 -4.08 4.66
N CYS A 45 -8.46 -2.75 4.73
CA CYS A 45 -8.52 -2.01 5.98
C CYS A 45 -9.98 -1.83 6.42
N PRO A 46 -10.41 -2.38 7.57
CA PRO A 46 -11.80 -2.30 8.03
C PRO A 46 -12.26 -0.86 8.32
N GLU A 47 -11.34 0.04 8.66
CA GLU A 47 -11.65 1.45 8.93
C GLU A 47 -11.84 2.26 7.63
N CYS A 48 -11.25 1.81 6.52
CA CYS A 48 -11.27 2.52 5.25
C CYS A 48 -12.14 1.83 4.17
N SER A 49 -12.63 0.62 4.44
CA SER A 49 -13.39 -0.20 3.48
C SER A 49 -14.90 0.03 3.48
N HIS A 50 -15.39 1.10 4.10
CA HIS A 50 -16.80 1.48 4.12
C HIS A 50 -17.27 2.16 2.82
#